data_AF-A0A3R5ZMW8-F1
#
_entry.id   AF-A0A3R5ZMW8-F1
#
_cell.length_a   1.000
_cell.length_b   1.000
_cell.length_c   1.000
_cell.angle_alpha   90.00
_cell.angle_beta   90.00
_cell.angle_gamma   90.00
#
_symmetry.space_group_name_H-M   'P 1'
#
loop_
_entity.id
_entity.type
_entity.pdbx_description
1 polymer ?
#
loop_
_entity_poly.entity_id
_entity_poly.type
_entity_poly.pdbx_seq_one_letter_code
_entity_poly.pdbx_strand_id
1 'polypeptide(L)'
;MRYALNHGVNPLILGYLSYDSSKLCRAEVGLDVLAYPTPRSWMAVSNVLNAVGETVDPGPYSRLIKANIGEGDAAEFIAWCKVYSKLPKIEDIFAGRKVAYPGAPDVLFALISGIISYAVSAYKMDGDRSLSLTELDNMCRFVNGFPKDYIVCTYRNILQIEGLRDMLVNAEAFISWIKKSDDFVRNNRKLLDQCKF
;
A
#
# COMPACT_ATOMS: atom_id res chain seq x y z
N MET A 1 2.24 7.41 -6.73
CA MET A 1 2.97 6.23 -6.21
C MET A 1 4.37 6.04 -6.84
N ARG A 2 4.54 6.01 -8.17
CA ARG A 2 5.84 5.73 -8.85
C ARG A 2 7.02 6.65 -8.46
N TYR A 3 6.79 7.94 -8.25
CA TYR A 3 7.84 8.89 -7.84
C TYR A 3 8.31 8.65 -6.40
N ALA A 4 7.37 8.38 -5.49
CA ALA A 4 7.63 8.32 -4.05
C ALA A 4 8.39 7.05 -3.61
N LEU A 5 8.21 5.94 -4.34
CA LEU A 5 8.96 4.69 -4.12
C LEU A 5 10.47 4.82 -4.42
N ASN A 6 10.88 5.75 -5.29
CA ASN A 6 12.28 5.94 -5.67
C ASN A 6 13.01 6.97 -4.76
N HIS A 7 12.30 7.66 -3.88
CA HIS A 7 12.85 8.74 -3.02
C HIS A 7 12.80 8.41 -1.53
N GLY A 8 12.62 7.14 -1.16
CA GLY A 8 12.60 6.71 0.25
C GLY A 8 11.44 7.28 1.06
N VAL A 9 10.28 7.54 0.44
CA VAL A 9 9.10 8.00 1.17
C VAL A 9 8.62 6.91 2.12
N ASN A 10 8.35 7.28 3.36
CA ASN A 10 7.97 6.37 4.42
C ASN A 10 6.72 5.57 4.01
N PRO A 11 6.71 4.23 4.19
CA PRO A 11 5.59 3.38 3.76
C PRO A 11 4.24 3.79 4.36
N LEU A 12 4.19 4.32 5.58
CA LEU A 12 2.94 4.78 6.21
C LEU A 12 2.33 5.96 5.44
N ILE A 13 3.15 6.88 4.94
CA ILE A 13 2.68 8.02 4.15
C ILE A 13 2.20 7.55 2.78
N LEU A 14 2.92 6.60 2.16
CA LEU A 14 2.49 5.98 0.92
C LEU A 14 1.12 5.31 1.08
N GLY A 15 0.94 4.53 2.14
CA GLY A 15 -0.33 3.87 2.43
C GLY A 15 -1.46 4.88 2.67
N TYR A 16 -1.22 5.91 3.47
CA TYR A 16 -2.23 6.93 3.78
C TYR A 16 -2.67 7.71 2.53
N LEU A 17 -1.73 8.16 1.71
CA LEU A 17 -2.04 8.93 0.49
C LEU A 17 -2.57 8.08 -0.66
N SER A 18 -2.38 6.75 -0.58
CA SER A 18 -3.01 5.82 -1.52
C SER A 18 -4.43 5.47 -1.10
N TYR A 19 -4.69 5.43 0.21
CA TYR A 19 -6.03 5.32 0.77
C TYR A 19 -6.88 6.54 0.41
N ASP A 20 -6.35 7.75 0.56
CA ASP A 20 -7.03 8.98 0.18
C ASP A 20 -6.06 9.99 -0.46
N SER A 21 -6.08 10.05 -1.79
CA SER A 21 -5.20 10.95 -2.55
C SER A 21 -5.58 12.42 -2.41
N SER A 22 -6.80 12.74 -1.96
CA SER A 22 -7.23 14.12 -1.71
C SER A 22 -6.45 14.76 -0.55
N LYS A 23 -5.85 13.94 0.33
CA LYS A 23 -5.02 14.38 1.46
C LYS A 23 -3.59 14.81 1.05
N LEU A 24 -3.20 14.64 -0.22
CA LEU A 24 -1.86 15.01 -0.69
C LEU A 24 -1.60 16.51 -0.62
N CYS A 25 -2.59 17.32 -1.01
CA CYS A 25 -2.45 18.76 -1.11
C CYS A 25 -3.78 19.42 -0.81
N ARG A 26 -3.81 20.36 0.14
CA ARG A 26 -5.01 21.16 0.39
C ARG A 26 -5.12 22.26 -0.65
N ALA A 27 -6.28 22.35 -1.31
CA ALA A 27 -6.52 23.31 -2.39
C ALA A 27 -6.70 24.76 -1.88
N GLU A 28 -7.31 24.93 -0.71
CA GLU A 28 -7.55 26.25 -0.12
C GLU A 28 -7.00 26.35 1.29
N VAL A 29 -6.18 27.37 1.53
CA VAL A 29 -5.50 27.60 2.79
C VAL A 29 -5.78 29.02 3.22
N GLY A 30 -6.40 29.19 4.39
CA GLY A 30 -6.61 30.51 4.98
C GLY A 30 -5.28 31.19 5.30
N LEU A 31 -5.26 32.52 5.28
CA LEU A 31 -4.03 33.32 5.51
C LEU A 31 -3.36 33.03 6.86
N ASP A 32 -4.12 32.58 7.86
CA ASP A 32 -3.65 32.31 9.22
C ASP A 32 -3.20 30.86 9.46
N VAL A 33 -3.18 30.02 8.43
CA VAL A 33 -2.82 28.61 8.56
C VAL A 33 -1.31 28.43 8.45
N LEU A 34 -0.68 28.10 9.57
CA LEU A 34 0.78 27.95 9.68
C LEU A 34 1.34 26.65 9.07
N ALA A 35 0.54 25.59 8.99
CA ALA A 35 0.94 24.30 8.45
C ALA A 35 -0.23 23.61 7.76
N TYR A 36 0.02 23.03 6.58
CA TYR A 36 -1.00 22.38 5.76
C TYR A 36 -0.38 21.34 4.81
N PRO A 37 -1.16 20.35 4.35
CA PRO A 37 -0.66 19.31 3.46
C PRO A 37 -0.27 19.85 2.09
N THR A 38 0.94 19.49 1.70
CA THR A 38 1.56 19.64 0.38
C THR A 38 2.51 18.47 0.15
N PRO A 39 2.86 18.12 -1.10
CA PRO A 39 3.88 17.11 -1.36
C PRO A 39 5.19 17.34 -0.56
N ARG A 40 5.62 18.59 -0.42
CA ARG A 40 6.82 18.96 0.34
C ARG A 40 6.68 18.69 1.84
N SER A 41 5.54 19.06 2.44
CA SER A 41 5.29 18.80 3.87
C SER A 41 5.21 17.30 4.17
N TRP A 42 4.63 16.50 3.28
CA TRP A 42 4.61 15.04 3.42
C TRP A 42 6.02 14.43 3.35
N MET A 43 6.91 14.98 2.51
CA MET A 43 8.32 14.59 2.53
C MET A 43 9.00 14.92 3.86
N ALA A 44 8.67 16.05 4.48
CA ALA A 44 9.21 16.41 5.80
C ALA A 44 8.72 15.44 6.90
N VAL A 45 7.43 15.09 6.89
CA VAL A 45 6.88 14.04 7.77
C VAL A 45 7.57 12.70 7.50
N SER A 46 7.81 12.37 6.23
CA SER A 46 8.54 11.15 5.84
C SER A 46 9.92 11.07 6.48
N ASN A 47 10.66 12.17 6.47
CA ASN A 47 11.99 12.22 7.07
C ASN A 47 11.94 12.04 8.59
N VAL A 48 10.94 12.63 9.26
CA VAL A 48 10.72 12.41 10.70
C VAL A 48 10.49 10.93 10.98
N LEU A 49 9.59 10.27 10.23
CA LEU A 49 9.26 8.86 10.43
C LEU A 49 10.43 7.93 10.10
N ASN A 50 11.18 8.21 9.03
CA ASN A 50 12.35 7.42 8.65
C ASN A 50 13.48 7.54 9.69
N ALA A 51 13.66 8.71 10.31
CA ALA A 51 14.68 8.91 11.34
C ALA A 51 14.40 8.13 12.64
N VAL A 52 13.13 7.75 12.88
CA VAL A 52 12.71 7.06 14.11
C VAL A 52 12.47 5.55 13.91
N GLY A 53 12.35 5.09 12.66
CA GLY A 53 12.24 3.67 12.28
C GLY A 53 10.83 3.23 11.87
N GLU A 54 10.74 2.18 11.06
CA GLU A 54 9.52 1.73 10.36
C GLU A 54 8.40 1.16 11.26
N THR A 55 8.69 0.87 12.53
CA THR A 55 7.75 0.23 13.47
C THR A 55 7.12 1.18 14.47
N VAL A 56 7.36 2.49 14.35
CA VAL A 56 7.02 3.42 15.42
C VAL A 56 5.60 3.97 15.29
N ASP A 57 4.80 3.83 16.36
CA ASP A 57 3.58 4.60 16.58
C ASP A 57 3.87 6.09 16.34
N PRO A 58 3.22 6.77 15.39
CA PRO A 58 3.48 8.19 15.14
C PRO A 58 3.04 9.11 16.29
N GLY A 59 2.26 8.61 17.26
CA GLY A 59 1.72 9.35 18.40
C GLY A 59 2.75 10.20 19.18
N PRO A 60 3.90 9.65 19.62
CA PRO A 60 4.95 10.41 20.30
C PRO A 60 5.54 11.56 19.47
N TYR A 61 5.49 11.47 18.14
CA TYR A 61 6.00 12.51 17.23
C TYR A 61 4.91 13.44 16.71
N SER A 62 3.69 13.34 17.25
CA SER A 62 2.53 14.11 16.82
C SER A 62 2.79 15.61 16.69
N ARG A 63 3.60 16.22 17.59
CA ARG A 63 3.97 17.64 17.49
C ARG A 63 4.75 17.96 16.21
N LEU A 64 5.72 17.12 15.84
CA LEU A 64 6.53 17.29 14.64
C LEU A 64 5.70 17.07 13.37
N ILE A 65 4.78 16.10 13.40
CA ILE A 65 3.86 15.84 12.28
C ILE A 65 2.93 17.04 12.09
N LYS A 66 2.26 17.50 13.15
CA LYS A 66 1.38 18.68 13.16
C LYS A 66 2.07 19.93 12.63
N ALA A 67 3.35 20.14 12.99
CA ALA A 67 4.12 21.29 12.53
C ALA A 67 4.33 21.31 11.01
N ASN A 68 4.21 20.17 10.31
CA ASN A 68 4.39 20.09 8.87
C ASN A 68 3.07 20.11 8.10
N ILE A 69 2.06 19.35 8.56
CA ILE A 69 0.81 19.15 7.80
C ILE A 69 -0.44 19.74 8.46
N GLY A 70 -0.30 20.38 9.62
CA GLY A 70 -1.41 20.95 10.37
C GLY A 70 -2.09 19.97 11.32
N GLU A 71 -2.91 20.48 12.24
CA GLU A 71 -3.48 19.69 13.32
C GLU A 71 -4.50 18.64 12.86
N GLY A 72 -5.43 19.03 11.99
CA GLY A 72 -6.47 18.13 11.48
C GLY A 72 -5.88 16.96 10.69
N ASP A 73 -5.05 17.25 9.69
CA ASP A 73 -4.47 16.22 8.82
C ASP A 73 -3.51 15.30 9.58
N ALA A 74 -2.77 15.84 10.57
CA ALA A 74 -1.94 15.02 11.44
C ALA A 74 -2.78 14.10 12.34
N ALA A 75 -3.89 14.58 12.90
CA ALA A 75 -4.75 13.75 13.73
C ALA A 75 -5.34 12.57 12.92
N GLU A 76 -5.82 12.84 11.70
CA GLU A 76 -6.31 11.81 10.80
C GLU A 76 -5.22 10.82 10.40
N PHE A 77 -4.03 11.30 10.02
CA PHE A 77 -2.90 10.44 9.66
C PHE A 77 -2.45 9.55 10.84
N ILE A 78 -2.33 10.11 12.04
CA ILE A 78 -1.94 9.34 13.24
C ILE A 78 -3.01 8.29 13.58
N ALA A 79 -4.29 8.62 13.45
CA ALA A 79 -5.38 7.67 13.64
C ALA A 79 -5.29 6.54 12.61
N TRP A 80 -5.07 6.87 11.34
CA TRP A 80 -4.84 5.89 10.28
C TRP A 80 -3.65 4.99 10.58
N CYS A 81 -2.52 5.52 11.08
CA CYS A 81 -1.36 4.72 11.45
C CYS A 81 -1.64 3.76 12.62
N LYS A 82 -2.50 4.14 13.59
CA LYS A 82 -2.92 3.25 14.68
C LYS A 82 -3.85 2.13 14.21
N VAL A 83 -4.60 2.38 13.15
CA VAL A 83 -5.37 1.34 12.46
C VAL A 83 -4.43 0.44 11.65
N TYR A 84 -3.46 1.05 10.96
CA TYR A 84 -2.42 0.36 10.20
C TYR A 84 -1.56 -0.56 11.08
N SER A 85 -1.21 -0.16 12.31
CA SER A 85 -0.40 -1.00 13.21
C SER A 85 -1.13 -2.24 13.74
N LYS A 86 -2.46 -2.26 13.64
CA LYS A 86 -3.29 -3.43 13.95
C LYS A 86 -3.43 -4.37 12.75
N LEU A 87 -2.90 -3.97 11.59
CA LEU A 87 -2.85 -4.84 10.44
C LEU A 87 -1.96 -6.03 10.73
N PRO A 88 -2.29 -7.18 10.13
CA PRO A 88 -1.38 -8.30 10.19
C PRO A 88 -0.05 -7.96 9.52
N LYS A 89 1.03 -8.55 10.05
CA LYS A 89 2.36 -8.41 9.48
C LYS A 89 2.35 -8.88 8.03
N ILE A 90 2.78 -8.02 7.12
CA ILE A 90 2.73 -8.32 5.69
C ILE A 90 3.68 -9.47 5.37
N GLU A 91 4.80 -9.57 6.08
CA GLU A 91 5.75 -10.69 5.99
C GLU A 91 5.06 -12.03 6.30
N ASP A 92 4.11 -12.04 7.24
CA ASP A 92 3.36 -13.25 7.59
C ASP A 92 2.42 -13.67 6.45
N ILE A 93 1.85 -12.71 5.73
CA ILE A 93 1.02 -12.97 4.54
C ILE A 93 1.86 -13.62 3.45
N PHE A 94 3.00 -13.02 3.10
CA PHE A 94 3.88 -13.55 2.05
C PHE A 94 4.55 -14.87 2.47
N ALA A 95 4.81 -15.08 3.76
CA ALA A 95 5.28 -16.36 4.29
C ALA A 95 4.20 -17.46 4.34
N GLY A 96 2.94 -17.15 3.97
CA GLY A 96 1.83 -18.10 4.02
C GLY A 96 1.40 -18.48 5.45
N ARG A 97 1.75 -17.66 6.45
CA ARG A 97 1.34 -17.87 7.84
C ARG A 97 -0.14 -17.54 8.01
N LYS A 98 -0.76 -18.11 9.04
CA LYS A 98 -2.17 -17.84 9.36
C LYS A 98 -2.31 -16.41 9.86
N VAL A 99 -3.04 -15.61 9.09
CA VAL A 99 -3.23 -14.18 9.33
C VAL A 99 -4.71 -13.89 9.55
N ALA A 100 -5.05 -13.06 10.54
CA ALA A 100 -6.42 -12.63 10.78
C ALA A 100 -6.89 -11.69 9.68
N TYR A 101 -8.09 -11.93 9.15
CA TYR A 101 -8.74 -11.04 8.19
C TYR A 101 -9.21 -9.77 8.90
N PRO A 102 -8.76 -8.56 8.46
CA PRO A 102 -9.28 -7.32 8.99
C PRO A 102 -10.65 -7.05 8.38
N GLY A 103 -11.71 -7.20 9.19
CA GLY A 103 -13.09 -7.10 8.73
C GLY A 103 -13.60 -5.71 8.34
N ALA A 104 -12.80 -4.65 8.48
CA ALA A 104 -13.23 -3.27 8.27
C ALA A 104 -12.72 -2.69 6.92
N PRO A 105 -13.60 -2.06 6.12
CA PRO A 105 -13.27 -1.50 4.79
C PRO A 105 -12.04 -0.58 4.70
N ASP A 106 -11.94 0.36 5.64
CA ASP A 106 -10.83 1.32 5.78
C ASP A 106 -9.51 0.60 6.07
N VAL A 107 -9.56 -0.47 6.86
CA VAL A 107 -8.42 -1.34 7.18
C VAL A 107 -7.97 -2.15 5.95
N LEU A 108 -8.89 -2.60 5.10
CA LEU A 108 -8.56 -3.38 3.91
C LEU A 108 -7.76 -2.57 2.88
N PHE A 109 -8.12 -1.32 2.62
CA PHE A 109 -7.35 -0.48 1.69
C PHE A 109 -5.93 -0.17 2.21
N ALA A 110 -5.80 0.02 3.52
CA ALA A 110 -4.52 0.15 4.18
C ALA A 110 -3.66 -1.11 4.00
N LEU A 111 -4.25 -2.30 4.21
CA LEU A 111 -3.58 -3.58 4.00
C LEU A 111 -3.16 -3.81 2.56
N ILE A 112 -4.03 -3.52 1.59
CA ILE A 112 -3.74 -3.63 0.16
C ILE A 112 -2.55 -2.74 -0.22
N SER A 113 -2.54 -1.50 0.27
CA SER A 113 -1.42 -0.57 0.03
C SER A 113 -0.11 -1.12 0.61
N GLY A 114 -0.15 -1.68 1.82
CA GLY A 114 0.98 -2.35 2.45
C GLY A 114 1.48 -3.57 1.66
N ILE A 115 0.57 -4.44 1.22
CA ILE A 115 0.87 -5.62 0.39
C ILE A 115 1.58 -5.21 -0.91
N ILE A 116 1.05 -4.20 -1.62
CA ILE A 116 1.64 -3.72 -2.87
C ILE A 116 3.01 -3.11 -2.61
N SER A 117 3.15 -2.29 -1.57
CA SER A 117 4.44 -1.68 -1.21
C SER A 117 5.49 -2.74 -0.89
N TYR A 118 5.11 -3.77 -0.11
CA TYR A 118 6.00 -4.88 0.22
C TYR A 118 6.41 -5.67 -1.03
N ALA A 119 5.45 -6.03 -1.90
CA ALA A 119 5.74 -6.74 -3.15
C ALA A 119 6.72 -5.95 -4.03
N VAL A 120 6.52 -4.64 -4.16
CA VAL A 120 7.42 -3.77 -4.94
C VAL A 120 8.82 -3.71 -4.35
N SER A 121 8.92 -3.50 -3.04
CA SER A 121 10.22 -3.43 -2.35
C SER A 121 10.96 -4.77 -2.44
N ALA A 122 10.29 -5.88 -2.19
CA ALA A 122 10.86 -7.23 -2.26
C ALA A 122 11.28 -7.63 -3.69
N TYR A 123 10.56 -7.15 -4.71
CA TYR A 123 10.90 -7.38 -6.11
C TYR A 123 12.09 -6.53 -6.58
N LYS A 124 12.20 -5.27 -6.12
CA LYS A 124 13.24 -4.33 -6.57
C LYS A 124 14.59 -4.48 -5.86
N MET A 125 14.71 -5.32 -4.83
CA MET A 125 15.98 -5.51 -4.13
C MET A 125 16.98 -6.25 -5.01
N ASP A 126 18.02 -5.54 -5.47
CA ASP A 126 19.23 -6.12 -6.07
C ASP A 126 20.08 -6.73 -4.93
N GLY A 127 19.81 -8.00 -4.56
CA GLY A 127 20.50 -8.68 -3.45
C GLY A 127 19.96 -10.07 -3.11
N ASP A 128 20.48 -10.66 -2.02
CA ASP A 128 20.34 -12.08 -1.58
C ASP A 128 18.89 -12.56 -1.32
N ARG A 129 17.92 -11.65 -1.27
CA ARG A 129 16.50 -11.97 -1.08
C ARG A 129 15.64 -11.31 -2.15
N SER A 130 15.30 -12.07 -3.18
CA SER A 130 14.31 -11.71 -4.19
C SER A 130 12.95 -12.30 -3.84
N LEU A 131 11.87 -11.58 -4.15
CA LEU A 131 10.51 -12.09 -4.03
C LEU A 131 10.37 -13.41 -4.80
N SER A 132 9.94 -14.48 -4.14
CA SER A 132 9.69 -15.77 -4.78
C SER A 132 8.26 -15.89 -5.33
N LEU A 133 8.06 -16.76 -6.32
CA LEU A 133 6.72 -17.09 -6.82
C LEU A 133 5.82 -17.66 -5.71
N THR A 134 6.38 -18.46 -4.81
CA THR A 134 5.66 -19.03 -3.66
C THR A 134 5.17 -17.93 -2.72
N GLU A 135 6.00 -16.93 -2.39
CA GLU A 135 5.60 -15.80 -1.56
C GLU A 135 4.48 -14.98 -2.21
N LEU A 136 4.55 -14.79 -3.54
CA LEU A 136 3.51 -14.10 -4.29
C LEU A 136 2.20 -14.91 -4.36
N ASP A 137 2.28 -16.23 -4.50
CA ASP A 137 1.10 -17.11 -4.49
C ASP A 137 0.42 -17.13 -3.11
N ASN A 138 1.20 -17.15 -2.02
CA ASN A 138 0.68 -17.02 -0.65
C ASN A 138 -0.11 -15.72 -0.47
N MET A 139 0.44 -14.59 -0.95
CA MET A 139 -0.26 -13.31 -0.95
C MET A 139 -1.58 -13.40 -1.74
N CYS A 140 -1.57 -14.02 -2.92
CA CYS A 140 -2.78 -14.20 -3.73
C CYS A 140 -3.85 -15.01 -3.00
N ARG A 141 -3.47 -16.11 -2.33
CA ARG A 141 -4.41 -16.92 -1.52
C ARG A 141 -5.06 -16.11 -0.41
N PHE A 142 -4.29 -15.26 0.26
CA PHE A 142 -4.79 -14.40 1.30
C PHE A 142 -5.74 -13.32 0.76
N VAL A 143 -5.33 -12.60 -0.30
CA VAL A 143 -6.14 -11.54 -0.94
C VAL A 143 -7.44 -12.11 -1.51
N ASN A 144 -7.44 -13.32 -2.04
CA ASN A 144 -8.64 -13.98 -2.56
C ASN A 144 -9.74 -14.23 -1.51
N GLY A 145 -9.46 -14.03 -0.22
CA GLY A 145 -10.46 -14.01 0.85
C GLY A 145 -11.20 -12.67 1.01
N PHE A 146 -10.81 -11.62 0.29
CA PHE A 146 -11.39 -10.27 0.42
C PHE A 146 -12.69 -10.13 -0.40
N PRO A 147 -13.51 -9.10 -0.15
CA PRO A 147 -14.63 -8.78 -1.03
C PRO A 147 -14.13 -8.39 -2.43
N LYS A 148 -14.94 -8.65 -3.46
CA LYS A 148 -14.54 -8.58 -4.88
C LYS A 148 -13.81 -7.29 -5.26
N ASP A 149 -14.30 -6.13 -4.84
CA ASP A 149 -13.71 -4.84 -5.23
C ASP A 149 -12.28 -4.64 -4.71
N TYR A 150 -11.97 -5.21 -3.54
CA TYR A 150 -10.64 -5.17 -2.94
C TYR A 150 -9.66 -6.12 -3.63
N ILE A 151 -10.13 -7.29 -4.06
CA ILE A 151 -9.34 -8.21 -4.89
C ILE A 151 -8.98 -7.54 -6.22
N VAL A 152 -9.99 -6.99 -6.89
CA VAL A 152 -9.84 -6.26 -8.16
C VAL A 152 -8.87 -5.08 -7.99
N CYS A 153 -9.02 -4.30 -6.92
CA CYS A 153 -8.11 -3.19 -6.60
C CYS A 153 -6.66 -3.69 -6.48
N THR A 154 -6.44 -4.77 -5.73
CA THR A 154 -5.10 -5.33 -5.51
C THR A 154 -4.46 -5.78 -6.83
N TYR A 155 -5.13 -6.64 -7.59
CA TYR A 155 -4.57 -7.18 -8.83
C TYR A 155 -4.37 -6.11 -9.90
N ARG A 156 -5.26 -5.12 -10.02
CA ARG A 156 -5.06 -4.00 -10.97
C ARG A 156 -3.82 -3.19 -10.66
N ASN A 157 -3.48 -3.00 -9.38
CA ASN A 157 -2.27 -2.27 -9.00
C ASN A 157 -1.00 -3.09 -9.26
N ILE A 158 -1.02 -4.40 -8.94
CA ILE A 158 0.14 -5.28 -9.17
C ILE A 158 0.42 -5.46 -10.67
N LEU A 159 -0.62 -5.69 -11.48
CA LEU A 159 -0.50 -5.89 -12.93
C LEU A 159 0.06 -4.67 -13.69
N GLN A 160 0.03 -3.47 -13.10
CA GLN A 160 0.65 -2.28 -13.69
C GLN A 160 2.18 -2.27 -13.56
N ILE A 161 2.76 -3.16 -12.77
CA ILE A 161 4.20 -3.23 -12.51
C ILE A 161 4.74 -4.42 -13.30
N GLU A 162 5.43 -4.14 -14.41
CA GLU A 162 5.88 -5.15 -15.41
C GLU A 162 6.52 -6.39 -14.79
N GLY A 163 7.52 -6.23 -13.91
CA GLY A 163 8.18 -7.37 -13.28
C GLY A 163 7.30 -8.20 -12.36
N LEU A 164 6.45 -7.55 -11.56
CA LEU A 164 5.49 -8.24 -10.70
C LEU A 164 4.36 -8.88 -11.50
N ARG A 165 3.94 -8.27 -12.62
CA ARG A 165 2.96 -8.82 -13.54
C ARG A 165 3.45 -10.16 -14.11
N ASP A 166 4.69 -10.20 -14.57
CA ASP A 166 5.28 -11.40 -15.17
C ASP A 166 5.41 -12.55 -14.15
N MET A 167 5.60 -12.23 -12.86
CA MET A 167 5.51 -13.22 -11.78
C MET A 167 4.07 -13.62 -11.47
N LEU A 168 3.16 -12.65 -11.37
CA LEU A 168 1.78 -12.86 -10.94
C LEU A 168 1.01 -13.80 -11.87
N VAL A 169 1.25 -13.72 -13.18
CA VAL A 169 0.60 -14.58 -14.18
C VAL A 169 0.96 -16.06 -14.02
N ASN A 170 2.02 -16.37 -13.29
CA ASN A 170 2.45 -17.72 -12.96
C ASN A 170 1.95 -18.19 -11.57
N ALA A 171 1.30 -17.32 -10.79
CA ALA A 171 0.78 -17.68 -9.47
C ALA A 171 -0.54 -18.46 -9.60
N GLU A 172 -0.57 -19.70 -9.11
CA GLU A 172 -1.73 -20.61 -9.22
C GLU A 172 -3.01 -20.01 -8.64
N ALA A 173 -2.92 -19.35 -7.49
CA ALA A 173 -4.05 -18.73 -6.82
C ALA A 173 -4.63 -17.56 -7.63
N PHE A 174 -3.79 -16.79 -8.32
CA PHE A 174 -4.23 -15.73 -9.22
C PHE A 174 -4.91 -16.31 -10.47
N ILE A 175 -4.29 -17.30 -11.13
CA ILE A 175 -4.85 -17.98 -12.30
C ILE A 175 -6.21 -18.59 -11.96
N SER A 176 -6.31 -19.28 -10.82
CA SER A 176 -7.55 -19.90 -10.33
C SER A 176 -8.66 -18.86 -10.09
N TRP A 177 -8.31 -17.69 -9.56
CA TRP A 177 -9.26 -16.60 -9.37
C TRP A 177 -9.71 -15.96 -10.68
N ILE A 178 -8.79 -15.70 -11.63
CA ILE A 178 -9.10 -15.16 -12.96
C ILE A 178 -10.10 -16.04 -13.69
N LYS A 179 -9.89 -17.36 -13.69
CA LYS A 179 -10.78 -18.34 -14.36
C LYS A 179 -12.22 -18.30 -13.85
N LYS A 180 -12.44 -17.76 -12.64
CA LYS A 180 -13.77 -17.63 -12.01
C LYS A 180 -14.33 -16.21 -12.09
N SER A 181 -13.57 -15.26 -12.65
CA SER A 181 -13.84 -13.83 -12.55
C SER A 181 -14.01 -13.18 -13.93
N ASP A 182 -15.02 -13.61 -14.69
CA ASP A 182 -15.28 -13.16 -16.06
C ASP A 182 -15.40 -11.63 -16.18
N ASP A 183 -16.06 -10.98 -15.21
CA ASP A 183 -16.19 -9.52 -15.17
C ASP A 183 -14.83 -8.81 -15.13
N PHE A 184 -13.89 -9.35 -14.34
CA PHE A 184 -12.57 -8.78 -14.22
C PHE A 184 -11.82 -8.88 -15.55
N VAL A 185 -11.88 -10.05 -16.20
CA VAL A 185 -11.24 -10.29 -17.49
C VAL A 185 -11.80 -9.35 -18.55
N ARG A 186 -13.12 -9.23 -18.64
CA ARG A 186 -13.79 -8.34 -19.59
C ARG A 186 -13.38 -6.88 -19.38
N ASN A 187 -13.36 -6.41 -18.14
CA ASN A 187 -13.10 -5.01 -17.81
C ASN A 187 -11.62 -4.63 -17.85
N ASN A 188 -10.71 -5.60 -17.84
CA ASN A 188 -9.26 -5.38 -17.80
C ASN A 188 -8.50 -6.01 -18.99
N ARG A 189 -9.19 -6.32 -20.10
CA ARG A 189 -8.59 -6.96 -21.28
C ARG A 189 -7.27 -6.31 -21.72
N LYS A 190 -7.23 -4.98 -21.88
CA LYS A 190 -6.01 -4.24 -22.26
C LYS A 190 -4.81 -4.44 -21.33
N LEU A 191 -5.07 -4.68 -20.04
CA LEU A 191 -4.04 -4.94 -19.03
C LEU A 191 -3.57 -6.41 -19.09
N LEU A 192 -4.52 -7.32 -19.31
CA LEU A 192 -4.26 -8.76 -19.44
C LEU A 192 -3.60 -9.11 -20.78
N ASP A 193 -3.83 -8.34 -21.85
CA ASP A 193 -3.14 -8.54 -23.14
C ASP A 193 -1.63 -8.28 -23.04
N GLN A 194 -1.18 -7.58 -21.99
CA GLN A 194 0.24 -7.35 -21.69
C GLN A 194 0.86 -8.51 -20.90
N CYS A 195 0.04 -9.44 -20.41
CA CYS A 195 0.46 -10.61 -19.67
C CYS A 195 0.84 -11.73 -20.65
N LYS A 196 1.98 -12.37 -20.40
CA LYS A 196 2.34 -13.62 -21.09
C LYS A 196 1.85 -14.78 -20.22
N PHE A 197 0.61 -15.21 -20.47
CA PHE A 197 0.05 -16.42 -19.86
C PHE A 197 0.68 -17.69 -20.44
#